data_AF-A0A958WTI0-F1
#
_entry.id   AF-A0A958WTI0-F1
#
_cell.length_a   1.000
_cell.length_b   1.000
_cell.length_c   1.000
_cell.angle_alpha   90.00
_cell.angle_beta   90.00
_cell.angle_gamma   90.00
#
_symmetry.space_group_name_H-M   'P 1'
#
loop_
_entity.id
_entity.type
_entity.pdbx_description
1 polymer ?
#
loop_
_entity_poly.entity_id
_entity_poly.type
_entity_poly.pdbx_seq_one_letter_code
_entity_poly.pdbx_strand_id
1 'polypeptide(L)' 'MTKEQFLLDYAHYKKQGWYIGSGMIESAHRTVIQKRLRLSGQRWNTGAQPILNLRACFMSNKWDKVVDTICLKSSKMAA' A
#
# COMPACT_ATOMS: atom_id res chain seq x y z
N MET A 1 -10.01 24.41 -14.95
CA MET A 1 -10.71 23.55 -13.98
C MET A 1 -10.80 22.16 -14.57
N THR A 2 -10.15 21.16 -13.96
CA THR A 2 -10.18 19.78 -14.46
C THR A 2 -11.52 19.12 -14.13
N LYS A 3 -11.94 18.19 -14.98
CA LYS A 3 -13.26 17.54 -14.99
C LYS A 3 -13.63 16.86 -13.66
N GLU A 4 -12.65 16.55 -12.80
CA GLU A 4 -12.85 15.82 -11.54
C GLU A 4 -13.52 16.66 -10.44
N GLN A 5 -13.42 17.99 -10.49
CA GLN A 5 -13.93 18.87 -9.43
C GLN A 5 -15.46 18.91 -9.33
N PHE A 6 -16.19 18.47 -10.37
CA PHE A 6 -17.66 18.46 -10.36
C PHE A 6 -18.26 17.18 -9.77
N LEU A 7 -17.49 16.09 -9.66
CA LEU A 7 -18.01 14.80 -9.16
C LEU A 7 -17.94 14.68 -7.63
N LEU A 8 -17.07 15.46 -6.99
CA LEU A 8 -16.87 15.46 -5.54
C LEU A 8 -16.75 16.91 -5.06
N ASP A 9 -17.58 17.31 -4.09
CA ASP A 9 -17.49 18.64 -3.46
C ASP A 9 -16.25 18.73 -2.57
N TYR A 10 -15.11 18.98 -3.20
CA TYR A 10 -13.82 19.12 -2.54
C TYR A 10 -13.83 20.19 -1.45
N ALA A 11 -14.59 21.28 -1.62
CA ALA A 11 -14.62 22.37 -0.67
C ALA A 11 -15.36 21.95 0.61
N HIS A 12 -16.50 21.28 0.48
CA HIS A 12 -17.26 20.76 1.62
C HIS A 12 -16.45 19.75 2.42
N TYR A 13 -15.89 18.72 1.79
CA TYR A 13 -15.16 17.67 2.48
C TYR A 13 -13.82 18.15 3.05
N LYS A 14 -13.15 19.10 2.38
CA LYS A 14 -11.95 19.73 2.94
C LYS A 14 -12.27 20.55 4.18
N LYS A 15 -13.42 21.27 4.22
CA LYS A 15 -13.90 21.96 5.43
C LYS A 15 -14.23 20.99 6.56
N GLN A 16 -14.72 19.79 6.24
CA GLN A 16 -14.91 18.72 7.23
C GLN A 16 -13.61 18.05 7.70
N GLY A 17 -12.44 18.45 7.17
CA GLY A 17 -11.15 17.89 7.54
C GLY A 17 -10.85 16.52 6.92
N TRP A 18 -11.58 16.12 5.86
CA TRP A 18 -11.37 14.83 5.23
C TRP A 18 -10.12 14.85 4.35
N TYR A 19 -9.34 13.77 4.40
CA TYR A 19 -8.16 13.58 3.57
C TYR A 19 -8.54 13.09 2.17
N ILE A 20 -9.10 13.98 1.35
CA ILE A 20 -9.57 13.67 -0.02
C ILE A 20 -8.56 14.05 -1.11
N GLY A 21 -7.32 14.39 -0.75
CA GLY A 21 -6.27 14.73 -1.71
C GLY A 21 -5.63 13.47 -2.32
N SER A 22 -5.38 13.48 -3.64
CA SER A 22 -4.68 12.39 -4.33
C SER A 22 -3.22 12.24 -3.90
N GLY A 23 -2.60 13.29 -3.35
CA GLY A 23 -1.17 13.31 -3.03
C GLY A 23 -0.70 12.20 -2.08
N MET A 24 -1.50 11.83 -1.09
CA MET A 24 -1.15 10.72 -0.18
C MET A 24 -1.15 9.37 -0.91
N ILE A 25 -2.14 9.15 -1.78
CA ILE A 25 -2.26 7.94 -2.59
C ILE A 25 -1.14 7.88 -3.64
N GLU A 26 -0.84 8.99 -4.31
CA GLU A 26 0.26 9.08 -5.27
C GLU A 26 1.62 8.84 -4.60
N SER A 27 1.82 9.36 -3.39
CA SER A 27 3.02 9.12 -2.60
C SER A 27 3.15 7.64 -2.21
N ALA A 28 2.06 7.02 -1.74
CA ALA A 28 2.02 5.59 -1.45
C ALA A 28 2.31 4.75 -2.71
N HIS A 29 1.73 5.11 -3.85
CA HIS A 29 1.97 4.43 -5.12
C HIS A 29 3.45 4.50 -5.53
N ARG A 30 4.11 5.67 -5.38
CA ARG A 30 5.54 5.81 -5.69
C ARG A 30 6.43 5.02 -4.72
N THR A 31 6.13 5.06 -3.43
CA THR A 31 7.03 4.56 -2.38
C THR A 31 6.83 3.07 -2.05
N VAL A 32 5.58 2.60 -1.98
CA VAL A 32 5.24 1.21 -1.69
C VAL A 32 5.39 0.36 -2.94
N ILE A 33 4.82 0.80 -4.08
CA ILE A 33 4.71 -0.02 -5.29
C ILE A 33 5.92 0.19 -6.21
N GLN A 34 6.05 1.39 -6.77
CA GLN A 34 7.00 1.63 -7.86
C GLN A 34 8.46 1.40 -7.43
N LYS A 35 8.83 1.82 -6.21
CA LYS A 35 10.20 1.69 -5.69
C LYS A 35 10.71 0.23 -5.68
N ARG A 36 9.84 -0.78 -5.69
CA ARG A 36 10.25 -2.20 -5.72
C ARG A 36 9.86 -2.97 -6.96
N LEU A 37 8.68 -2.68 -7.52
CA LEU A 37 8.10 -3.44 -8.63
C LEU A 37 8.37 -2.83 -10.01
N ARG A 38 8.87 -1.59 -10.08
CA ARG A 38 9.11 -0.88 -11.34
C ARG A 38 10.61 -0.63 -11.57
N LEU A 39 11.45 -1.64 -11.31
CA LEU A 39 12.88 -1.57 -11.64
C LEU A 39 13.16 -2.27 -12.98
N SER A 40 14.27 -1.89 -13.61
CA SER A 40 14.69 -2.47 -14.89
C SER A 40 14.84 -3.99 -14.81
N GLY A 41 14.40 -4.69 -15.87
CA GLY A 41 14.50 -6.15 -15.98
C GLY A 41 13.51 -6.95 -15.11
N GLN A 42 12.71 -6.31 -14.27
CA GLN A 42 11.73 -7.02 -13.46
C GLN A 42 10.50 -7.41 -14.28
N ARG A 43 10.12 -8.68 -14.17
CA ARG A 43 8.86 -9.21 -14.68
C ARG A 43 8.11 -9.85 -13.53
N TRP A 44 6.83 -9.53 -13.43
CA TRP A 44 5.99 -9.99 -12.35
C TRP A 44 4.79 -10.75 -12.90
N ASN A 45 4.38 -11.77 -12.17
CA ASN A 45 3.10 -12.44 -12.35
C ASN A 45 2.44 -12.52 -10.96
N THR A 46 2.00 -13.70 -10.52
CA THR A 46 1.43 -13.95 -9.19
C THR A 46 2.35 -13.56 -8.01
N GLY A 47 3.67 -13.42 -8.25
CA GLY A 47 4.65 -13.02 -7.24
C GLY A 47 4.67 -11.54 -6.83
N ALA A 48 4.00 -10.63 -7.55
CA ALA A 48 3.97 -9.21 -7.18
C ALA A 48 3.17 -8.93 -5.91
N GLN A 49 1.97 -9.54 -5.78
CA GLN A 49 1.06 -9.27 -4.67
C GLN A 49 1.65 -9.64 -3.30
N PRO A 50 2.30 -10.81 -3.11
CA PRO A 50 2.94 -11.13 -1.84
C PRO A 50 4.01 -10.09 -1.43
N ILE A 51 4.81 -9.61 -2.38
CA ILE A 51 5.84 -8.59 -2.11
C ILE A 51 5.20 -7.26 -1.71
N LEU A 52 4.13 -6.86 -2.38
CA LEU A 52 3.37 -5.66 -2.00
C LEU A 52 2.82 -5.74 -0.59
N ASN A 53 2.25 -6.89 -0.21
CA ASN A 53 1.71 -7.10 1.13
C ASN A 53 2.81 -6.93 2.20
N LEU A 54 3.98 -7.52 1.98
CA LEU A 54 5.13 -7.37 2.88
C LEU A 54 5.59 -5.91 2.98
N ARG A 55 5.72 -5.21 1.84
CA ARG A 55 6.11 -3.79 1.82
C ARG A 55 5.08 -2.89 2.49
N ALA A 56 3.79 -3.13 2.27
CA ALA A 56 2.72 -2.39 2.91
C ALA A 56 2.76 -2.56 4.43
N CYS A 57 2.96 -3.79 4.93
CA CYS A 57 3.10 -4.05 6.36
C CYS A 57 4.33 -3.34 6.94
N PHE A 58 5.48 -3.44 6.27
CA PHE A 58 6.72 -2.78 6.68
C PHE A 58 6.55 -1.25 6.76
N MET A 59 6.05 -0.61 5.69
CA MET A 59 5.88 0.84 5.64
C MET A 59 4.77 1.36 6.56
N SER A 60 3.84 0.51 6.96
CA SER A 60 2.79 0.85 7.94
C SER A 60 3.20 0.57 9.39
N ASN A 61 4.48 0.25 9.65
CA ASN A 61 4.99 -0.16 10.96
C ASN A 61 4.22 -1.33 11.59
N LYS A 62 3.83 -2.31 10.76
CA LYS A 62 3.08 -3.52 11.13
C LYS A 62 3.88 -4.79 10.83
N TRP A 63 5.20 -4.70 10.95
CA TRP A 63 6.09 -5.83 10.64
C TRP A 63 5.90 -7.00 11.62
N ASP A 64 5.57 -6.71 12.87
CA ASP A 64 5.31 -7.72 13.91
C ASP A 64 4.27 -8.75 13.47
N LYS A 65 3.20 -8.31 12.78
CA LYS A 65 2.17 -9.22 12.23
C LYS A 65 2.75 -10.24 11.24
N VAL A 66 3.75 -9.85 10.46
CA VAL A 66 4.41 -10.73 9.50
C VAL A 66 5.24 -11.77 10.26
N VAL A 67 6.02 -11.32 11.24
CA VAL A 67 6.85 -12.19 12.10
C VAL A 67 5.97 -13.19 12.85
N ASP A 68 4.92 -12.71 13.52
CA ASP A 68 3.96 -13.55 14.24
C ASP A 68 3.36 -14.62 13.33
N THR A 69 2.93 -14.22 12.12
CA THR A 69 2.34 -15.17 11.16
C THR A 69 3.34 -16.25 10.73
N ILE A 70 4.61 -15.89 10.53
CA ILE A 70 5.66 -16.84 10.15
C ILE A 70 5.99 -17.78 11.32
N CYS A 71 6.17 -17.25 12.52
CA CYS A 71 6.49 -18.02 13.73
C CYS A 71 5.34 -18.97 14.14
N LEU A 72 4.09 -18.50 14.07
CA LEU A 72 2.91 -19.32 14.36
C LEU A 72 2.72 -20.44 13.33
N LYS A 73 3.01 -20.18 12.05
CA LYS A 73 2.99 -21.23 11.02
C LYS A 73 4.12 -22.24 11.19
N SER A 74 5.32 -21.80 11.58
CA SER A 74 6.44 -22.69 11.88
C SER A 74 6.10 -23.68 13.00
N SER A 75 5.37 -23.23 14.00
CA SER A 75 4.97 -24.03 15.16
C SER A 75 3.91 -25.09 14.82
N LYS A 76 2.99 -24.78 13.89
CA LYS A 76 1.95 -25.72 13.43
C LYS A 76 2.43 -26.77 12.42
N MET A 77 3.60 -26.57 11.82
CA MET A 77 4.15 -27.47 10.80
C MET A 77 5.17 -28.47 11.38
N ALA A 78 5.61 -28.23 12.62
CA ALA A 78 6.49 -29.12 13.39
C ALA A 78 5.73 -30.08 14.32
N ALA A 79 4.40 -30.01 14.35
CA ALA A 79 3.48 -30.90 15.08
C ALA A 79 2.64 -31.69 14.08
#